data_AF-A0A0D5ZHW3-F1
#
_entry.id   AF-A0A0D5ZHW3-F1
#
_cell.length_a   1.000
_cell.length_b   1.000
_cell.length_c   1.000
_cell.angle_alpha   90.00
_cell.angle_beta   90.00
_cell.angle_gamma   90.00
#
_symmetry.space_group_name_H-M   'P 1'
#
loop_
_entity.id
_entity.type
_entity.pdbx_description
1 polymer ?
#
loop_
_entity_poly.entity_id
_entity_poly.type
_entity_poly.pdbx_seq_one_letter_code
_entity_poly.pdbx_strand_id
1 'polypeptide(L)'
;MAGRGRFLTVFTHYFTNYYRSRSFYVMLILILLISSLMTYLSFRYSNNLPSFLGGTQFQNLPVSEKENVFAFLWAFILLDVPVFASVFFGSPAVSSEIENKTSYHIFSLPIGRFTLLGGKYLAAFAVTLVVTSIYIAFEAAVLGIEFHAFPFPRFYISYGLLILFILSLTSLTFLISSIFSKNLYAYITVFIIYFLVFNVVEILLQLLYSYNAFFLLSNASSIVQRVFINVSTSNFSSAGSITPAGIHEVLTSSFVMLLYTVIGFVAALFVFERREVH
;
A
#
# COMPACT_ATOMS: atom_id res chain seq x y z
N MET A 1 13.13 28.83 13.66
CA MET A 1 14.05 27.82 13.09
C MET A 1 14.32 26.60 13.99
N ALA A 2 14.07 26.64 15.30
CA ALA A 2 14.31 25.50 16.22
C ALA A 2 13.37 24.28 16.05
N GLY A 3 12.19 24.43 15.43
CA GLY A 3 11.20 23.35 15.26
C GLY A 3 11.53 22.35 14.14
N ARG A 4 12.10 22.81 13.01
CA ARG A 4 12.45 21.94 11.87
C ARG A 4 13.54 20.92 12.21
N GLY A 5 14.54 21.33 12.99
CA GLY A 5 15.61 20.44 13.45
C GLY A 5 15.07 19.28 14.29
N ARG A 6 14.15 19.57 15.22
CA ARG A 6 13.55 18.54 16.09
C ARG A 6 12.74 17.51 15.31
N PHE A 7 11.96 17.94 14.31
CA PHE A 7 11.18 17.04 13.46
C PHE A 7 12.06 16.07 12.65
N LEU A 8 13.12 16.58 12.02
CA LEU A 8 14.06 15.77 11.25
C LEU A 8 14.82 14.77 12.13
N THR A 9 15.21 15.17 13.34
CA THR A 9 15.84 14.27 14.32
C THR A 9 14.89 13.14 14.71
N VAL A 10 13.62 13.45 14.99
CA VAL A 10 12.58 12.44 15.30
C VAL A 10 12.43 11.48 14.13
N PHE A 11 12.22 11.98 12.91
CA PHE A 11 12.09 11.16 11.71
C PHE A 11 13.29 10.22 11.52
N THR A 12 14.51 10.75 11.55
CA THR A 12 15.73 9.97 11.29
C THR A 12 15.94 8.89 12.34
N HIS A 13 15.66 9.22 13.60
CA HIS A 13 15.73 8.26 14.71
C HIS A 13 14.74 7.10 14.51
N TYR A 14 13.46 7.39 14.25
CA TYR A 14 12.44 6.35 14.05
C TYR A 14 12.68 5.55 12.77
N PHE A 15 13.14 6.19 11.68
CA PHE A 15 13.50 5.52 10.44
C PHE A 15 14.61 4.48 10.67
N THR A 16 15.67 4.88 11.39
CA THR A 16 16.78 3.97 11.72
C THR A 16 16.31 2.82 12.62
N ASN A 17 15.39 3.10 13.55
CA ASN A 17 14.83 2.08 14.43
C ASN A 17 14.01 1.05 13.63
N TYR A 18 13.17 1.49 12.70
CA TYR A 18 12.41 0.59 11.83
C TYR A 18 13.33 -0.25 10.94
N TYR A 19 14.36 0.33 10.33
CA TYR A 19 15.32 -0.40 9.51
C TYR A 19 16.04 -1.53 10.28
N ARG A 20 16.32 -1.32 11.58
CA ARG A 20 16.96 -2.31 12.45
C ARG A 20 15.97 -3.31 13.06
N SER A 21 14.66 -3.14 12.83
CA SER A 21 13.63 -3.97 13.44
C SER A 21 13.57 -5.36 12.81
N ARG A 22 13.13 -6.37 13.58
CA ARG A 22 12.86 -7.72 13.05
C ARG A 22 11.81 -7.69 11.95
N SER A 23 10.79 -6.85 12.08
CA SER A 23 9.73 -6.67 11.09
C SER A 23 10.27 -6.24 9.73
N PHE A 24 11.31 -5.40 9.70
CA PHE A 24 11.94 -4.99 8.45
C PHE A 24 12.62 -6.15 7.74
N TYR A 25 13.41 -6.96 8.45
CA TYR A 25 14.06 -8.14 7.86
C TYR A 25 13.04 -9.17 7.37
N VAL A 26 11.96 -9.40 8.12
CA VAL A 26 10.87 -10.30 7.68
C VAL A 26 10.23 -9.79 6.38
N MET A 27 9.90 -8.51 6.30
CA MET A 27 9.33 -7.92 5.08
C MET A 27 10.30 -7.95 3.91
N LEU A 28 11.59 -7.70 4.15
CA LEU A 28 12.62 -7.75 3.12
C LEU A 28 12.77 -9.16 2.55
N ILE A 29 12.86 -10.18 3.41
CA ILE A 29 12.92 -11.58 2.98
C ILE A 29 11.67 -11.97 2.20
N LEU A 30 10.49 -11.60 2.70
CA LEU A 30 9.22 -11.89 2.05
C LEU A 30 9.16 -11.25 0.65
N ILE A 31 9.56 -9.99 0.51
CA ILE A 31 9.57 -9.31 -0.79
C ILE A 31 10.58 -9.93 -1.74
N LEU A 32 11.79 -10.26 -1.28
CA LEU A 32 12.77 -10.94 -2.14
C LEU A 32 12.25 -12.30 -2.61
N LEU A 33 11.54 -13.04 -1.76
CA LEU A 33 10.94 -14.32 -2.11
C LEU A 33 9.84 -14.13 -3.17
N ILE A 34 8.91 -13.21 -2.94
CA ILE A 34 7.81 -12.93 -3.88
C ILE A 34 8.35 -12.39 -5.19
N SER A 35 9.30 -11.44 -5.17
CA SER A 35 9.94 -10.90 -6.38
C SER A 35 10.70 -11.99 -7.14
N SER A 36 11.40 -12.89 -6.47
CA SER A 36 12.06 -14.04 -7.10
C SER A 36 11.06 -14.99 -7.77
N LEU A 37 9.95 -15.28 -7.08
CA LEU A 37 8.86 -16.09 -7.63
C LEU A 37 8.24 -15.43 -8.86
N MET A 38 7.95 -14.13 -8.80
CA MET A 38 7.39 -13.38 -9.93
C MET A 38 8.36 -13.26 -11.10
N THR A 39 9.65 -13.12 -10.81
CA THR A 39 10.70 -13.15 -11.82
C THR A 39 10.70 -14.50 -12.53
N TYR A 40 10.71 -15.61 -11.78
CA TYR A 40 10.65 -16.96 -12.34
C TYR A 40 9.40 -17.18 -13.20
N LEU A 41 8.22 -16.78 -12.72
CA LEU A 41 6.98 -16.90 -13.49
C LEU A 41 7.01 -16.06 -14.78
N SER A 42 7.56 -14.85 -14.72
CA SER A 42 7.66 -13.97 -15.89
C SER A 42 8.51 -14.59 -16.98
N PHE A 43 9.73 -15.05 -16.65
CA PHE A 43 10.62 -15.71 -17.61
C PHE A 43 10.07 -17.04 -18.14
N ARG A 44 9.37 -17.82 -17.28
CA ARG A 44 8.86 -19.13 -17.67
C ARG A 44 7.64 -19.04 -18.58
N TYR A 45 6.77 -18.05 -18.35
CA TYR A 45 5.47 -17.95 -19.02
C TYR A 45 5.36 -16.80 -20.02
N SER A 46 6.38 -15.95 -20.21
CA SER A 46 6.36 -14.86 -21.20
C SER A 46 6.02 -15.34 -22.62
N ASN A 47 6.60 -16.46 -23.03
CA ASN A 47 6.35 -17.08 -24.34
C ASN A 47 5.03 -17.86 -24.42
N ASN A 48 4.44 -18.23 -23.29
CA ASN A 48 3.27 -19.11 -23.18
C ASN A 48 2.03 -18.42 -22.59
N LEU A 49 2.01 -17.09 -22.51
CA LEU A 49 0.85 -16.28 -22.12
C LEU A 49 -0.51 -16.79 -22.65
N PRO A 50 -0.64 -17.20 -23.93
CA PRO A 50 -1.92 -17.66 -24.48
C PRO A 50 -2.44 -18.96 -23.86
N SER A 51 -1.54 -19.82 -23.37
CA SER A 51 -1.89 -21.07 -22.70
C SER A 51 -2.31 -20.85 -21.23
N PHE A 52 -1.83 -19.77 -20.61
CA PHE A 52 -2.12 -19.43 -19.22
C PHE A 52 -3.44 -18.66 -19.06
N LEU A 53 -3.75 -17.75 -19.98
CA LEU A 53 -4.97 -16.92 -19.95
C LEU A 53 -6.20 -17.57 -20.60
N GLY A 54 -6.06 -18.81 -21.10
CA GLY A 54 -7.17 -19.60 -21.64
C GLY A 54 -7.80 -18.99 -22.89
N GLY A 55 -7.12 -19.05 -24.03
CA GLY A 55 -7.77 -18.73 -25.30
C GLY A 55 -6.86 -18.63 -26.51
N THR A 56 -7.33 -19.14 -27.64
CA THR A 56 -6.71 -18.91 -28.97
C THR A 56 -6.70 -17.44 -29.39
N GLN A 57 -7.51 -16.60 -28.72
CA GLN A 57 -7.60 -15.14 -28.91
C GLN A 57 -6.30 -14.39 -28.52
N PHE A 58 -5.44 -15.00 -27.70
CA PHE A 58 -4.22 -14.36 -27.19
C PHE A 58 -2.93 -14.80 -27.92
N GLN A 59 -3.04 -15.71 -28.90
CA GLN A 59 -1.86 -16.28 -29.61
C GLN A 59 -1.01 -15.23 -30.32
N ASN A 60 -1.60 -14.12 -30.77
CA ASN A 60 -0.91 -13.05 -31.50
C ASN A 60 -1.11 -11.65 -30.86
N LEU A 61 -1.01 -11.55 -29.53
CA LEU A 61 -0.99 -10.25 -28.88
C LEU A 61 0.26 -9.45 -29.30
N PRO A 62 0.12 -8.14 -29.63
CA PRO A 62 1.25 -7.23 -29.77
C PRO A 62 2.13 -7.24 -28.51
N VAL A 63 3.43 -6.99 -28.67
CA VAL A 63 4.40 -6.95 -27.56
C VAL A 63 3.94 -5.98 -26.46
N SER A 64 3.35 -4.85 -26.84
CA SER A 64 2.82 -3.84 -25.92
C SER A 64 1.68 -4.34 -25.04
N GLU A 65 0.81 -5.22 -25.56
CA GLU A 65 -0.31 -5.76 -24.78
C GLU A 65 0.14 -6.89 -23.85
N LYS A 66 1.10 -7.71 -24.30
CA LYS A 66 1.73 -8.72 -23.44
C LYS A 66 2.40 -8.07 -22.23
N GLU A 67 3.07 -6.95 -22.45
CA GLU A 67 3.70 -6.20 -21.37
C GLU A 67 2.67 -5.63 -20.38
N ASN A 68 1.59 -5.00 -20.87
CA ASN A 68 0.51 -4.50 -19.99
C ASN A 68 -0.06 -5.62 -19.11
N VAL A 69 -0.19 -6.83 -19.66
CA VAL A 69 -0.65 -8.01 -18.89
C VAL A 69 0.34 -8.38 -17.80
N PHE A 70 1.63 -8.44 -18.10
CA PHE A 70 2.63 -8.74 -17.07
C PHE A 70 2.70 -7.64 -16.02
N ALA A 71 2.72 -6.37 -16.41
CA ALA A 71 2.68 -5.25 -15.49
C ALA A 71 1.43 -5.28 -14.60
N PHE A 72 0.26 -5.64 -15.16
CA PHE A 72 -0.96 -5.87 -14.38
C PHE A 72 -0.80 -6.98 -13.34
N LEU A 73 -0.21 -8.13 -13.71
CA LEU A 73 0.01 -9.25 -12.79
C LEU A 73 0.99 -8.90 -11.67
N TRP A 74 2.08 -8.20 -12.00
CA TRP A 74 3.03 -7.69 -11.02
C TRP A 74 2.36 -6.69 -10.07
N ALA A 75 1.57 -5.77 -10.61
CA ALA A 75 0.83 -4.78 -9.85
C ALA A 75 -0.27 -5.39 -8.96
N PHE A 76 -0.89 -6.50 -9.38
CA PHE A 76 -1.87 -7.22 -8.58
C PHE A 76 -1.28 -7.71 -7.26
N ILE A 77 -0.08 -8.29 -7.32
CA ILE A 77 0.63 -8.74 -6.10
C ILE A 77 1.22 -7.57 -5.33
N LEU A 78 1.65 -6.53 -6.04
CA LEU A 78 2.15 -5.30 -5.45
C LEU A 78 1.12 -4.64 -4.52
N LEU A 79 -0.20 -4.79 -4.76
CA LEU A 79 -1.23 -4.19 -3.91
C LEU A 79 -1.18 -4.67 -2.46
N ASP A 80 -0.79 -5.92 -2.21
CA ASP A 80 -0.76 -6.49 -0.86
C ASP A 80 0.49 -6.08 -0.09
N VAL A 81 1.61 -5.84 -0.78
CA VAL A 81 2.91 -5.55 -0.16
C VAL A 81 2.87 -4.29 0.74
N PRO A 82 2.36 -3.12 0.28
CA PRO A 82 2.13 -1.95 1.11
C PRO A 82 1.23 -2.22 2.31
N VAL A 83 0.26 -3.12 2.20
CA VAL A 83 -0.67 -3.45 3.29
C VAL A 83 0.08 -4.11 4.42
N PHE A 84 0.81 -5.18 4.14
CA PHE A 84 1.63 -5.84 5.14
C PHE A 84 2.70 -4.91 5.72
N ALA A 85 3.42 -4.17 4.88
CA ALA A 85 4.45 -3.24 5.32
C ALA A 85 3.88 -2.13 6.23
N SER A 86 2.80 -1.46 5.80
CA SER A 86 2.17 -0.39 6.58
C SER A 86 1.63 -0.90 7.90
N VAL A 87 1.06 -2.10 7.92
CA VAL A 87 0.58 -2.71 9.17
C VAL A 87 1.75 -3.02 10.10
N PHE A 88 2.83 -3.64 9.62
CA PHE A 88 3.99 -3.97 10.45
C PHE A 88 4.76 -2.77 10.99
N PHE A 89 4.84 -1.66 10.24
CA PHE A 89 5.55 -0.46 10.69
C PHE A 89 4.64 0.55 11.38
N GLY A 90 3.38 0.65 10.98
CA GLY A 90 2.43 1.64 11.50
C GLY A 90 1.65 1.19 12.73
N SER A 91 1.20 -0.07 12.79
CA SER A 91 0.41 -0.54 13.93
C SER A 91 1.15 -0.51 15.28
N PRO A 92 2.46 -0.82 15.40
CA PRO A 92 3.16 -0.71 16.67
C PRO A 92 3.61 0.71 17.00
N ALA A 93 3.50 1.67 16.06
CA ALA A 93 4.10 3.00 16.22
C ALA A 93 3.59 3.80 17.44
N VAL A 94 2.31 3.60 17.80
CA VAL A 94 1.67 4.20 18.98
C VAL A 94 1.32 3.12 20.01
N SER A 95 0.68 2.02 19.57
CA SER A 95 0.21 0.98 20.50
C SER A 95 1.34 0.31 21.29
N SER A 96 2.56 0.19 20.75
CA SER A 96 3.67 -0.45 21.48
C SER A 96 4.19 0.38 22.64
N GLU A 97 4.07 1.70 22.56
CA GLU A 97 4.54 2.58 23.62
C GLU A 97 3.59 2.58 24.80
N ILE A 98 2.30 2.42 24.51
CA ILE A 98 1.27 2.24 25.51
C ILE A 98 1.45 0.89 26.18
N GLU A 99 1.63 -0.18 25.39
CA GLU A 99 1.84 -1.53 25.90
C GLU A 99 3.07 -1.63 26.82
N ASN A 100 4.18 -1.00 26.42
CA ASN A 100 5.44 -1.04 27.17
C ASN A 100 5.58 0.08 28.22
N LYS A 101 4.56 0.90 28.44
CA LYS A 101 4.57 2.07 29.35
C LYS A 101 5.69 3.08 29.06
N THR A 102 6.24 3.10 27.84
CA THR A 102 7.26 4.07 27.44
C THR A 102 6.64 5.43 27.10
N SER A 103 5.32 5.48 26.89
CA SER A 103 4.58 6.73 26.66
C SER A 103 4.81 7.77 27.76
N TYR A 104 4.91 7.40 29.03
CA TYR A 104 5.16 8.36 30.13
C TYR A 104 6.50 9.09 29.96
N HIS A 105 7.54 8.37 29.54
CA HIS A 105 8.85 8.96 29.30
C HIS A 105 8.85 9.86 28.06
N ILE A 106 8.16 9.45 27.00
CA ILE A 106 8.14 10.20 25.74
C ILE A 106 7.35 11.50 25.87
N PHE A 107 6.27 11.52 26.66
CA PHE A 107 5.50 12.74 26.91
C PHE A 107 6.21 13.73 27.85
N SER A 108 7.23 13.31 28.59
CA SER A 108 8.07 14.21 29.39
C SER A 108 9.06 15.02 28.55
N LEU A 109 9.30 14.62 27.29
CA LEU A 109 10.18 15.34 26.39
C LEU A 109 9.54 16.67 25.92
N PRO A 110 10.31 17.76 25.76
CA PRO A 110 9.80 19.06 25.29
C PRO A 110 9.56 19.06 23.76
N ILE A 111 8.80 18.08 23.28
CA ILE A 111 8.45 17.86 21.87
C ILE A 111 6.93 17.82 21.77
N GLY A 112 6.36 18.60 20.85
CA GLY A 112 4.92 18.62 20.63
C GLY A 112 4.42 17.27 20.10
N ARG A 113 3.23 16.85 20.55
CA ARG A 113 2.58 15.57 20.15
C ARG A 113 2.44 15.44 18.63
N PHE A 114 2.12 16.54 17.94
CA PHE A 114 2.08 16.60 16.48
C PHE A 114 3.44 16.31 15.83
N THR A 115 4.53 16.87 16.37
CA THR A 115 5.89 16.65 15.85
C THR A 115 6.33 15.19 16.03
N LEU A 116 5.98 14.59 17.18
CA LEU A 116 6.27 13.20 17.48
C LEU A 116 5.51 12.25 16.55
N LEU A 117 4.18 12.38 16.48
CA LEU A 117 3.33 11.50 15.69
C LEU A 117 3.60 11.69 14.19
N GLY A 118 3.73 12.93 13.72
CA GLY A 118 4.07 13.22 12.33
C GLY A 118 5.44 12.68 11.91
N GLY A 119 6.45 12.76 12.77
CA GLY A 119 7.77 12.21 12.50
C GLY A 119 7.77 10.69 12.41
N LYS A 120 7.01 10.00 13.28
CA LYS A 120 6.79 8.55 13.22
C LYS A 120 6.03 8.12 11.98
N TYR A 121 4.98 8.86 11.64
CA TYR A 121 4.16 8.62 10.46
C TYR A 121 5.02 8.69 9.20
N LEU A 122 5.81 9.76 9.03
CA LEU A 122 6.71 9.87 7.88
C LEU A 122 7.79 8.78 7.89
N ALA A 123 8.31 8.39 9.06
CA ALA A 123 9.29 7.31 9.14
C ALA A 123 8.69 5.97 8.71
N ALA A 124 7.48 5.63 9.18
CA ALA A 124 6.77 4.41 8.76
C ALA A 124 6.44 4.44 7.26
N PHE A 125 5.94 5.57 6.76
CA PHE A 125 5.71 5.80 5.33
C PHE A 125 6.99 5.58 4.50
N ALA A 126 8.11 6.19 4.90
CA ALA A 126 9.36 6.09 4.17
C ALA A 126 9.91 4.65 4.14
N VAL A 127 9.80 3.92 5.25
CA VAL A 127 10.24 2.51 5.30
C VAL A 127 9.34 1.63 4.44
N THR A 128 8.01 1.80 4.52
CA THR A 128 7.08 1.10 3.61
C THR A 128 7.38 1.40 2.16
N LEU A 129 7.66 2.67 1.83
CA LEU A 129 8.03 3.09 0.48
C LEU A 129 9.31 2.37 0.04
N VAL A 130 10.38 2.40 0.82
CA VAL A 130 11.65 1.72 0.48
C VAL A 130 11.43 0.23 0.23
N VAL A 131 10.71 -0.44 1.13
CA VAL A 131 10.37 -1.87 1.06
C VAL A 131 9.59 -2.18 -0.22
N THR A 132 8.61 -1.35 -0.57
CA THR A 132 7.78 -1.52 -1.77
C THR A 132 8.53 -1.15 -3.05
N SER A 133 9.40 -0.13 -3.01
CA SER A 133 10.24 0.29 -4.15
C SER A 133 11.23 -0.80 -4.56
N ILE A 134 11.68 -1.65 -3.63
CA ILE A 134 12.50 -2.83 -3.97
C ILE A 134 11.72 -3.76 -4.90
N TYR A 135 10.47 -4.08 -4.58
CA TYR A 135 9.63 -4.92 -5.43
C TYR A 135 9.45 -4.31 -6.83
N ILE A 136 9.19 -3.00 -6.90
CA ILE A 136 9.04 -2.26 -8.16
C ILE A 136 10.34 -2.24 -8.97
N ALA A 137 11.50 -2.19 -8.31
CA ALA A 137 12.78 -2.29 -9.01
C ALA A 137 12.95 -3.65 -9.70
N PHE A 138 12.48 -4.75 -9.06
CA PHE A 138 12.43 -6.06 -9.71
C PHE A 138 11.45 -6.08 -10.88
N GLU A 139 10.26 -5.52 -10.71
CA GLU A 139 9.26 -5.40 -11.79
C GLU A 139 9.86 -4.70 -13.02
N ALA A 140 10.45 -3.51 -12.82
CA ALA A 140 11.08 -2.74 -13.88
C ALA A 140 12.24 -3.49 -14.56
N ALA A 141 13.06 -4.21 -13.78
CA ALA A 141 14.17 -4.99 -14.31
C ALA A 141 13.67 -6.15 -15.18
N VAL A 142 12.66 -6.89 -14.73
CA VAL A 142 12.10 -8.03 -15.46
C VAL A 142 11.40 -7.57 -16.74
N LEU A 143 10.58 -6.52 -16.68
CA LEU A 143 9.93 -5.96 -17.87
C LEU A 143 10.96 -5.44 -18.88
N GLY A 144 12.01 -4.78 -18.41
CA GLY A 144 13.09 -4.28 -19.27
C GLY A 144 13.88 -5.37 -19.98
N ILE A 145 14.08 -6.52 -19.33
CA ILE A 145 14.79 -7.66 -19.93
C ILE A 145 13.89 -8.42 -20.91
N GLU A 146 12.65 -8.74 -20.52
CA GLU A 146 11.77 -9.59 -21.33
C GLU A 146 11.21 -8.86 -22.55
N PHE A 147 10.74 -7.63 -22.36
CA PHE A 147 10.05 -6.88 -23.42
C PHE A 147 10.97 -5.88 -24.14
N HIS A 148 12.25 -5.80 -23.75
CA HIS A 148 13.24 -4.86 -24.29
C HIS A 148 12.75 -3.41 -24.29
N ALA A 149 11.88 -3.07 -23.34
CA ALA A 149 11.21 -1.80 -23.27
C ALA A 149 11.37 -1.18 -21.87
N PHE A 150 11.78 0.08 -21.84
CA PHE A 150 11.99 0.83 -20.61
C PHE A 150 10.63 1.24 -20.00
N PRO A 151 10.51 1.46 -18.67
CA PRO A 151 9.25 1.77 -18.02
C PRO A 151 8.43 2.83 -18.76
N PHE A 152 7.26 2.42 -19.26
CA PHE A 152 6.32 3.25 -20.00
C PHE A 152 5.71 4.34 -19.10
N PRO A 153 5.11 5.41 -19.67
CA PRO A 153 4.46 6.47 -18.89
C PRO A 153 3.48 5.94 -17.82
N ARG A 154 2.80 4.82 -18.09
CA ARG A 154 1.87 4.15 -17.19
C ARG A 154 2.52 3.62 -15.92
N PHE A 155 3.76 3.15 -16.00
CA PHE A 155 4.51 2.66 -14.85
C PHE A 155 4.73 3.77 -13.82
N TYR A 156 5.10 4.98 -14.28
CA TYR A 156 5.25 6.14 -13.40
C TYR A 156 3.92 6.58 -12.76
N ILE A 157 2.82 6.48 -13.49
CA ILE A 157 1.48 6.76 -12.96
C ILE A 157 1.13 5.74 -11.88
N SER A 158 1.35 4.44 -12.13
CA SER A 158 1.14 3.37 -11.15
C SER A 158 1.98 3.58 -9.88
N TYR A 159 3.25 3.95 -10.04
CA TYR A 159 4.13 4.28 -8.91
C TYR A 159 3.65 5.51 -8.11
N GLY A 160 3.18 6.57 -8.79
CA GLY A 160 2.60 7.74 -8.13
C GLY A 160 1.35 7.39 -7.33
N LEU A 161 0.48 6.54 -7.88
CA LEU A 161 -0.72 6.04 -7.21
C LEU A 161 -0.37 5.14 -6.01
N LEU A 162 0.68 4.33 -6.14
CA LEU A 162 1.20 3.52 -5.04
C LEU A 162 1.65 4.41 -3.87
N ILE A 163 2.35 5.51 -4.13
CA ILE A 163 2.77 6.45 -3.08
C ILE A 163 1.56 7.00 -2.32
N LEU A 164 0.51 7.40 -3.04
CA LEU A 164 -0.76 7.85 -2.43
C LEU A 164 -1.43 6.74 -1.63
N PHE A 165 -1.41 5.52 -2.16
CA PHE A 165 -1.95 4.36 -1.46
C PHE A 165 -1.19 4.09 -0.15
N ILE A 166 0.15 4.10 -0.16
CA ILE A 166 0.95 3.93 1.06
C ILE A 166 0.65 5.04 2.08
N LEU A 167 0.52 6.30 1.66
CA LEU A 167 0.11 7.40 2.55
C LEU A 167 -1.25 7.13 3.20
N SER A 168 -2.25 6.77 2.39
CA SER A 168 -3.60 6.52 2.87
C SER A 168 -3.67 5.36 3.87
N LEU A 169 -2.92 4.30 3.60
CA LEU A 169 -2.92 3.09 4.39
C LEU A 169 -2.11 3.25 5.68
N THR A 170 -0.98 3.95 5.63
CA THR A 170 -0.24 4.33 6.83
C THR A 170 -1.09 5.21 7.74
N SER A 171 -1.89 6.16 7.19
CA SER A 171 -2.81 6.97 7.99
C SER A 171 -3.86 6.12 8.71
N LEU A 172 -4.42 5.12 8.01
CA LEU A 172 -5.37 4.18 8.60
C LEU A 172 -4.70 3.36 9.72
N THR A 173 -3.49 2.84 9.50
CA THR A 173 -2.76 2.07 10.52
C THR A 173 -2.45 2.91 11.76
N PHE A 174 -2.09 4.18 11.61
CA PHE A 174 -1.83 5.09 12.71
C PHE A 174 -3.10 5.45 13.49
N LEU A 175 -4.23 5.60 12.81
CA LEU A 175 -5.53 5.78 13.46
C LEU A 175 -5.85 4.59 14.37
N ILE A 176 -5.76 3.37 13.82
CA ILE A 176 -6.03 2.14 14.57
C ILE A 176 -5.00 1.95 15.70
N SER A 177 -3.71 2.18 15.44
CA SER A 177 -2.64 2.16 16.43
C SER A 177 -2.92 3.09 17.61
N SER A 178 -3.52 4.25 17.36
CA SER A 178 -3.87 5.23 18.39
C SER A 178 -5.08 4.83 19.23
N ILE A 179 -5.96 3.96 18.72
CA ILE A 179 -7.15 3.46 19.43
C ILE A 179 -6.81 2.28 20.33
N PHE A 180 -5.94 1.37 19.92
CA PHE A 180 -5.61 0.16 20.69
C PHE A 180 -4.42 0.37 21.63
N SER A 181 -4.40 -0.35 22.75
CA SER A 181 -3.32 -0.32 23.74
C SER A 181 -2.32 -1.47 23.61
N LYS A 182 -2.68 -2.55 22.91
CA LYS A 182 -1.79 -3.67 22.59
C LYS A 182 -1.53 -3.74 21.09
N ASN A 183 -0.28 -4.04 20.73
CA ASN A 183 0.16 -4.15 19.33
C ASN A 183 -0.64 -5.17 18.54
N LEU A 184 -0.86 -6.35 19.14
CA LEU A 184 -1.54 -7.47 18.48
C LEU A 184 -2.96 -7.10 18.03
N TYR A 185 -3.72 -6.38 18.85
CA TYR A 185 -5.06 -5.94 18.47
C TYR A 185 -5.01 -4.91 17.34
N ALA A 186 -4.06 -3.96 17.37
CA ALA A 186 -3.88 -3.01 16.29
C ALA A 186 -3.55 -3.70 14.95
N TYR A 187 -2.67 -4.71 14.94
CA TYR A 187 -2.37 -5.49 13.74
C TYR A 187 -3.61 -6.17 13.16
N ILE A 188 -4.29 -6.96 14.00
CA ILE A 188 -5.43 -7.77 13.57
C ILE A 188 -6.57 -6.87 13.08
N THR A 189 -6.86 -5.76 13.77
CA THR A 189 -7.94 -4.85 13.38
C THR A 189 -7.69 -4.22 12.01
N VAL A 190 -6.47 -3.77 11.70
CA VAL A 190 -6.21 -3.21 10.36
C VAL A 190 -6.41 -4.28 9.28
N PHE A 191 -5.90 -5.50 9.49
CA PHE A 191 -6.10 -6.58 8.52
C PHE A 191 -7.57 -6.94 8.34
N ILE A 192 -8.34 -7.04 9.42
CA ILE A 192 -9.78 -7.31 9.35
C ILE A 192 -10.50 -6.20 8.60
N ILE A 193 -10.21 -4.93 8.89
CA ILE A 193 -10.87 -3.82 8.20
C ILE A 193 -10.55 -3.84 6.70
N TYR A 194 -9.27 -3.96 6.35
CA TYR A 194 -8.83 -3.86 4.97
C TYR A 194 -9.23 -5.07 4.12
N PHE A 195 -8.93 -6.29 4.57
CA PHE A 195 -9.17 -7.49 3.77
C PHE A 195 -10.58 -8.03 3.90
N LEU A 196 -11.20 -7.96 5.09
CA LEU A 196 -12.50 -8.56 5.33
C LEU A 196 -13.62 -7.52 5.19
N VAL A 197 -13.60 -6.45 5.99
CA VAL A 197 -14.72 -5.50 6.04
C VAL A 197 -14.90 -4.80 4.70
N PHE A 198 -13.83 -4.25 4.11
CA PHE A 198 -13.97 -3.60 2.80
C PHE A 198 -14.43 -4.57 1.72
N ASN A 199 -13.89 -5.79 1.69
CA ASN A 199 -14.30 -6.79 0.71
C ASN A 199 -15.79 -7.18 0.87
N VAL A 200 -16.25 -7.40 2.10
CA VAL A 200 -17.67 -7.72 2.36
C VAL A 200 -18.58 -6.56 1.96
N VAL A 201 -18.22 -5.32 2.29
CA VAL A 201 -19.02 -4.14 1.92
C VAL A 201 -19.07 -3.97 0.40
N GLU A 202 -17.95 -4.18 -0.28
CA GLU A 202 -17.86 -4.14 -1.75
C GLU A 202 -18.79 -5.18 -2.39
N ILE A 203 -18.71 -6.44 -1.95
CA ILE A 203 -19.56 -7.53 -2.45
C ILE A 203 -21.04 -7.24 -2.21
N LEU A 204 -21.41 -6.78 -1.01
CA LEU A 204 -22.80 -6.50 -0.68
C LEU A 204 -23.37 -5.35 -1.52
N LEU A 205 -22.64 -4.24 -1.66
CA LEU A 205 -23.09 -3.10 -2.46
C LEU A 205 -23.19 -3.45 -3.94
N GLN A 206 -22.26 -4.25 -4.45
CA GLN A 206 -22.28 -4.68 -5.82
C GLN A 206 -23.44 -5.65 -6.10
N LEU A 207 -23.66 -6.64 -5.24
CA LEU A 207 -24.63 -7.71 -5.50
C LEU A 207 -26.08 -7.30 -5.20
N LEU A 208 -26.32 -6.52 -4.14
CA LEU A 208 -27.67 -6.10 -3.75
C LEU A 208 -28.13 -4.82 -4.48
N TYR A 209 -27.19 -3.90 -4.76
CA TYR A 209 -27.53 -2.56 -5.23
C TYR A 209 -26.92 -2.21 -6.60
N SER A 210 -26.16 -3.11 -7.22
CA SER A 210 -25.40 -2.84 -8.46
C SER A 210 -24.55 -1.57 -8.34
N TYR A 211 -24.08 -1.26 -7.14
CA TYR A 211 -23.38 -0.02 -6.82
C TYR A 211 -21.89 -0.28 -6.67
N ASN A 212 -21.07 0.46 -7.43
CA ASN A 212 -19.62 0.38 -7.30
C ASN A 212 -19.16 1.20 -6.09
N ALA A 213 -18.59 0.50 -5.10
CA ALA A 213 -18.11 1.08 -3.86
C ALA A 213 -16.78 1.84 -4.03
N PHE A 214 -16.76 2.86 -4.89
CA PHE A 214 -15.56 3.63 -5.24
C PHE A 214 -14.92 4.36 -4.04
N PHE A 215 -15.67 4.53 -2.95
CA PHE A 215 -15.21 5.17 -1.72
C PHE A 215 -14.42 4.24 -0.80
N LEU A 216 -14.41 2.92 -1.06
CA LEU A 216 -13.61 1.98 -0.28
C LEU A 216 -12.14 2.06 -0.68
N LEU A 217 -11.25 2.00 0.31
CA LEU A 217 -9.82 2.11 0.04
C LEU A 217 -9.29 0.89 -0.75
N SER A 218 -9.86 -0.31 -0.55
CA SER A 218 -9.52 -1.50 -1.33
C SER A 218 -9.82 -1.30 -2.83
N ASN A 219 -11.03 -0.82 -3.14
CA ASN A 219 -11.45 -0.54 -4.51
C ASN A 219 -10.62 0.61 -5.12
N ALA A 220 -10.39 1.69 -4.36
CA ALA A 220 -9.53 2.77 -4.79
C ALA A 220 -8.10 2.29 -5.09
N SER A 221 -7.53 1.40 -4.26
CA SER A 221 -6.19 0.83 -4.48
C SER A 221 -6.08 0.02 -5.76
N SER A 222 -7.14 -0.65 -6.18
CA SER A 222 -7.16 -1.43 -7.44
C SER A 222 -6.83 -0.59 -8.68
N ILE A 223 -6.89 0.74 -8.60
CA ILE A 223 -6.47 1.61 -9.70
C ILE A 223 -4.99 1.43 -10.07
N VAL A 224 -4.12 1.07 -9.10
CA VAL A 224 -2.66 0.89 -9.30
C VAL A 224 -2.37 -0.16 -10.36
N GLN A 225 -3.11 -1.28 -10.35
CA GLN A 225 -3.04 -2.32 -11.39
C GLN A 225 -3.88 -1.93 -12.63
N ARG A 226 -5.03 -1.26 -12.44
CA ARG A 226 -5.96 -0.94 -13.53
C ARG A 226 -5.43 0.11 -14.52
N VAL A 227 -4.36 0.83 -14.15
CA VAL A 227 -3.60 1.68 -15.08
C VAL A 227 -3.02 0.88 -16.25
N PHE A 228 -2.74 -0.41 -16.07
CA PHE A 228 -2.26 -1.28 -17.15
C PHE A 228 -3.42 -1.88 -17.93
N ILE A 229 -4.37 -2.51 -17.22
CA ILE A 229 -5.52 -3.21 -17.79
C ILE A 229 -6.75 -2.94 -16.93
N ASN A 230 -7.85 -2.48 -17.52
CA ASN A 230 -9.09 -2.20 -16.79
C ASN A 230 -9.91 -3.48 -16.51
N VAL A 231 -9.29 -4.39 -15.77
CA VAL A 231 -9.92 -5.56 -15.16
C VAL A 231 -9.96 -5.31 -13.66
N SER A 232 -11.16 -5.21 -13.10
CA SER A 232 -11.33 -5.19 -11.66
C SER A 232 -11.29 -6.62 -11.13
N THR A 233 -10.29 -6.93 -10.31
CA THR A 233 -10.23 -8.21 -9.58
C THR A 233 -11.22 -8.28 -8.41
N SER A 234 -11.87 -7.15 -8.06
CA SER A 234 -12.82 -7.05 -6.96
C SER A 234 -14.29 -7.04 -7.38
N ASN A 235 -14.62 -6.71 -8.64
CA ASN A 235 -16.00 -6.62 -9.11
C ASN A 235 -16.36 -7.81 -10.02
N PHE A 236 -17.34 -8.60 -9.60
CA PHE A 236 -17.90 -9.73 -10.35
C PHE A 236 -18.66 -9.37 -11.65
N SER A 237 -19.03 -8.09 -11.87
CA SER A 237 -19.90 -7.65 -12.97
C SER A 237 -19.19 -6.86 -14.07
N SER A 238 -17.89 -6.61 -13.93
CA SER A 238 -17.12 -5.97 -14.99
C SER A 238 -16.76 -7.01 -16.05
N ALA A 239 -17.34 -6.89 -17.24
CA ALA A 239 -16.71 -7.42 -18.44
C ALA A 239 -15.38 -6.67 -18.58
N GLY A 240 -14.31 -7.28 -18.08
CA GLY A 240 -12.99 -6.66 -18.02
C GLY A 240 -12.55 -6.20 -19.41
N SER A 241 -11.92 -5.03 -19.47
CA SER A 241 -11.35 -4.52 -20.71
C SER A 241 -9.84 -4.62 -20.68
N ILE A 242 -9.25 -5.05 -21.80
CA ILE A 242 -7.80 -4.98 -22.03
C ILE A 242 -7.30 -3.54 -22.14
N THR A 243 -8.20 -2.58 -22.36
CA THR A 243 -7.85 -1.16 -22.36
C THR A 243 -7.54 -0.69 -20.93
N PRO A 244 -6.56 0.21 -20.73
CA PRO A 244 -6.31 0.86 -19.46
C PRO A 244 -7.51 1.58 -18.86
N ALA A 245 -7.46 1.81 -17.55
CA ALA A 245 -8.40 2.71 -16.86
C ALA A 245 -8.35 4.13 -17.43
N GLY A 246 -9.53 4.74 -17.53
CA GLY A 246 -9.66 6.13 -17.98
C GLY A 246 -9.13 7.13 -16.95
N ILE A 247 -8.77 8.33 -17.41
CA ILE A 247 -8.24 9.40 -16.54
C ILE A 247 -9.20 9.79 -15.41
N HIS A 248 -10.51 9.73 -15.65
CA HIS A 248 -11.54 10.03 -14.65
C HIS A 248 -11.51 9.05 -13.46
N GLU A 249 -11.27 7.76 -13.73
CA GLU A 249 -11.16 6.74 -12.68
C GLU A 249 -9.89 6.96 -11.85
N VAL A 250 -8.77 7.25 -12.52
CA VAL A 250 -7.49 7.58 -11.87
C VAL A 250 -7.63 8.76 -10.93
N LEU A 251 -8.27 9.84 -11.38
CA LEU A 251 -8.50 11.03 -10.57
C LEU A 251 -9.42 10.76 -9.37
N THR A 252 -10.49 9.99 -9.58
CA THR A 252 -11.45 9.65 -8.52
C THR A 252 -10.78 8.83 -7.42
N SER A 253 -10.05 7.77 -7.79
CA SER A 253 -9.32 6.93 -6.82
C SER A 253 -8.22 7.71 -6.10
N SER A 254 -7.49 8.58 -6.81
CA SER A 254 -6.49 9.46 -6.20
C SER A 254 -7.09 10.38 -5.14
N PHE A 255 -8.25 10.97 -5.44
CA PHE A 255 -8.96 11.84 -4.50
C PHE A 255 -9.42 11.08 -3.26
N VAL A 256 -9.94 9.86 -3.42
CA VAL A 256 -10.33 8.99 -2.31
C VAL A 256 -9.11 8.66 -1.42
N MET A 257 -7.98 8.26 -1.98
CA MET A 257 -6.76 8.00 -1.21
C MET A 257 -6.27 9.23 -0.44
N LEU A 258 -6.33 10.41 -1.05
CA LEU A 258 -5.99 11.67 -0.37
C LEU A 258 -6.94 11.95 0.80
N LEU A 259 -8.24 11.72 0.64
CA LEU A 259 -9.21 11.85 1.74
C LEU A 259 -8.90 10.89 2.89
N TYR A 260 -8.63 9.61 2.61
CA TYR A 260 -8.21 8.66 3.65
C TYR A 260 -6.92 9.11 4.36
N THR A 261 -5.98 9.66 3.61
CA THR A 261 -4.72 10.18 4.16
C THR A 261 -4.98 11.29 5.16
N VAL A 262 -5.75 12.32 4.75
CA VAL A 262 -6.01 13.51 5.56
C VAL A 262 -6.91 13.17 6.75
N ILE A 263 -8.04 12.51 6.51
CA ILE A 263 -9.01 12.19 7.56
C ILE A 263 -8.40 11.19 8.55
N GLY A 264 -7.73 10.14 8.06
CA GLY A 264 -7.09 9.15 8.91
C GLY A 264 -6.01 9.74 9.79
N PHE A 265 -5.15 10.60 9.23
CA PHE A 265 -4.07 11.24 9.98
C PHE A 265 -4.59 12.24 11.03
N VAL A 266 -5.55 13.09 10.65
CA VAL A 266 -6.17 14.05 11.59
C VAL A 266 -6.91 13.33 12.71
N ALA A 267 -7.66 12.27 12.39
CA ALA A 267 -8.33 11.46 13.40
C ALA A 267 -7.31 10.77 14.32
N ALA A 268 -6.19 10.26 13.78
CA ALA A 268 -5.12 9.67 14.59
C ALA A 268 -4.53 10.68 15.58
N LEU A 269 -4.25 11.91 15.12
CA LEU A 269 -3.76 12.99 15.97
C LEU A 269 -4.74 13.34 17.08
N PHE A 270 -6.02 13.48 16.74
CA PHE A 270 -7.06 13.83 17.71
C PHE A 270 -7.23 12.76 18.80
N VAL A 271 -7.21 11.48 18.42
CA VAL A 271 -7.27 10.36 19.37
C VAL A 271 -6.00 10.33 20.22
N PHE A 272 -4.83 10.56 19.62
CA PHE A 272 -3.56 10.59 20.34
C PHE A 272 -3.46 11.75 21.34
N GLU A 273 -4.03 12.92 21.02
CA GLU A 273 -4.07 14.07 21.92
C GLU A 273 -5.02 13.87 23.10
N ARG A 274 -6.17 13.25 22.89
CA ARG A 274 -7.17 13.04 23.93
C ARG A 274 -6.88 11.85 24.84
N ARG A 275 -5.93 11.00 24.49
CA ARG A 275 -5.55 9.87 25.34
C ARG A 275 -4.72 10.36 26.52
N GLU A 276 -5.34 10.36 27.69
CA GLU A 276 -4.66 10.50 28.97
C GLU A 276 -3.96 9.18 29.30
N VAL A 277 -2.67 9.26 29.65
CA VAL A 277 -1.89 8.08 30.04
C VAL A 277 -2.22 7.78 31.50
N HIS A 278 -3.21 6.93 31.73
CA HIS A 278 -3.50 6.35 33.05
C HIS A 278 -2.73 5.05 33.23
#